data_AF-A0A4P9YJC9-F1
#
_entry.id   AF-A0A4P9YJC9-F1
#
_cell.length_a   1.000
_cell.length_b   1.000
_cell.length_c   1.000
_cell.angle_alpha   90.00
_cell.angle_beta   90.00
_cell.angle_gamma   90.00
#
_symmetry.space_group_name_H-M   'P 1'
#
loop_
_entity.id
_entity.type
_entity.pdbx_description
1 polymer ?
#
loop_
_entity_poly.entity_id
_entity_poly.type
_entity_poly.pdbx_seq_one_letter_code
_entity_poly.pdbx_strand_id
1 'polypeptide(L)'
;KGVQKAFNRLPHMVKSAAGSVESTVDEEYKQMETYFNEVEASIAKLLENAKKFKESSISKPVLCKIVGLLEHQASFASVIKDVFQPLPSDEGMAVEIDEKKRLDACDMATKYIGKVNELKSSLENQNTFIEENVISVLAQVLTIMKPIKEKMKKRSHKLVDYDRHRLSYQKMKSNSTSSPVDERKLAKQQQLLDESKSEYDQYNNVLKTDLPVFFQLREELMKPILESIFCFQKNFFDAACSYL
;
A
#
# COMPACT_ATOMS: atom_id res chain seq x y z
N LYS A 1 29.26 9.84 -13.58
CA LYS A 1 29.97 8.92 -12.62
C LYS A 1 29.29 7.56 -12.43
N GLY A 2 27.95 7.45 -12.37
CA GLY A 2 27.24 6.16 -12.20
C GLY A 2 27.33 5.19 -13.39
N VAL A 3 27.17 5.69 -14.62
CA VAL A 3 27.25 4.89 -15.86
C VAL A 3 28.62 4.21 -16.02
N GLN A 4 29.70 4.95 -15.80
CA GLN A 4 31.07 4.42 -15.86
C GLN A 4 31.31 3.29 -14.83
N LYS A 5 30.74 3.41 -13.62
CA LYS A 5 30.82 2.33 -12.62
C LYS A 5 30.03 1.09 -13.05
N ALA A 6 28.88 1.25 -13.71
CA ALA A 6 28.11 0.13 -14.24
C ALA A 6 28.89 -0.62 -15.34
N PHE A 7 29.50 0.08 -16.29
CA PHE A 7 30.36 -0.52 -17.32
C PHE A 7 31.53 -1.31 -16.71
N ASN A 8 32.14 -0.79 -15.64
CA ASN A 8 33.24 -1.47 -14.96
C ASN A 8 32.83 -2.71 -14.14
N ARG A 9 31.53 -2.93 -13.89
CA ARG A 9 31.01 -4.09 -13.14
C ARG A 9 30.54 -5.22 -14.05
N LEU A 10 30.04 -4.88 -15.25
CA LEU A 10 29.49 -5.84 -16.21
C LEU A 10 30.39 -7.07 -16.46
N PRO A 11 31.71 -6.93 -16.70
CA PRO A 11 32.58 -8.08 -16.94
C PRO A 11 32.65 -9.04 -15.74
N HIS A 12 32.63 -8.51 -14.51
CA HIS A 12 32.66 -9.32 -13.30
C HIS A 12 31.33 -10.04 -13.08
N MET A 13 30.20 -9.34 -13.28
CA MET A 13 28.87 -9.92 -13.14
C MET A 13 28.64 -11.10 -14.09
N VAL A 14 29.05 -10.98 -15.36
CA VAL A 14 28.94 -12.06 -16.35
C VAL A 14 29.78 -13.28 -15.94
N LYS A 15 31.02 -13.05 -15.48
CA LYS A 15 31.92 -14.13 -15.07
C LYS A 15 31.47 -14.85 -13.80
N SER A 16 30.95 -14.09 -12.84
CA SER A 16 30.37 -14.65 -11.60
C SER A 16 29.12 -15.47 -11.91
N ALA A 17 28.23 -14.98 -12.78
CA ALA A 17 27.04 -15.72 -13.22
C ALA A 17 27.39 -17.01 -13.98
N ALA A 18 28.49 -17.01 -14.74
CA ALA A 18 29.00 -18.20 -15.44
C ALA A 18 29.78 -19.17 -14.52
N GLY A 19 29.82 -18.94 -13.20
CA GLY A 19 30.57 -19.75 -12.23
C GLY A 19 32.09 -19.71 -12.42
N SER A 20 32.59 -18.81 -13.26
CA SER A 20 34.00 -18.75 -13.66
C SER A 20 34.87 -17.99 -12.66
N VAL A 21 34.25 -17.41 -11.62
CA VAL A 21 34.90 -16.53 -10.64
C VAL A 21 34.22 -16.69 -9.28
N GLU A 22 35.02 -16.80 -8.22
CA GLU A 22 34.57 -16.89 -6.83
C GLU A 22 33.88 -15.58 -6.38
N SER A 23 32.69 -15.69 -5.80
CA SER A 23 31.87 -14.56 -5.35
C SER A 23 31.55 -14.67 -3.86
N THR A 24 31.42 -13.53 -3.18
CA THR A 24 31.01 -13.57 -1.77
C THR A 24 29.53 -13.91 -1.65
N VAL A 25 29.26 -14.90 -0.80
CA VAL A 25 27.92 -15.40 -0.54
C VAL A 25 27.53 -15.09 0.90
N ASP A 26 26.45 -14.33 1.08
CA ASP A 26 25.85 -14.01 2.39
C ASP A 26 24.46 -14.64 2.44
N GLU A 27 24.39 -15.91 2.87
CA GLU A 27 23.14 -16.69 2.87
C GLU A 27 22.07 -16.10 3.78
N GLU A 28 22.47 -15.54 4.93
CA GLU A 28 21.56 -14.86 5.85
C GLU A 28 20.89 -13.66 5.17
N TYR A 29 21.68 -12.79 4.52
CA TYR A 29 21.10 -11.67 3.77
C TYR A 29 20.24 -12.12 2.60
N LYS A 30 20.66 -13.16 1.85
CA LYS A 30 19.87 -13.67 0.71
C LYS A 30 18.48 -14.13 1.13
N GLN A 31 18.37 -14.79 2.29
CA GLN A 31 17.07 -15.19 2.85
C GLN A 31 16.21 -13.96 3.14
N MET A 32 16.77 -12.94 3.80
CA MET A 32 16.06 -11.68 4.08
C MET A 32 15.67 -10.93 2.80
N GLU A 33 16.52 -10.91 1.78
CA GLU A 33 16.23 -10.28 0.49
C GLU A 33 15.11 -10.99 -0.27
N THR A 34 15.15 -12.32 -0.30
CA THR A 34 14.07 -13.14 -0.89
C THR A 34 12.76 -12.84 -0.18
N TYR A 35 12.76 -12.92 1.15
CA TYR A 35 11.58 -12.66 1.97
C TYR A 35 11.04 -11.24 1.79
N PHE A 36 11.90 -10.23 1.74
CA PHE A 36 11.50 -8.84 1.48
C PHE A 36 10.76 -8.69 0.14
N ASN A 37 11.29 -9.31 -0.93
CA ASN A 37 10.68 -9.24 -2.26
C ASN A 37 9.32 -9.94 -2.32
N GLU A 38 9.19 -11.09 -1.65
CA GLU A 38 7.92 -11.82 -1.53
C GLU A 38 6.88 -11.02 -0.74
N VAL A 39 7.30 -10.37 0.34
CA VAL A 39 6.44 -9.48 1.14
C VAL A 39 6.00 -8.28 0.32
N GLU A 40 6.90 -7.64 -0.43
CA GLU A 40 6.57 -6.49 -1.30
C GLU A 40 5.51 -6.87 -2.33
N ALA A 41 5.70 -8.01 -3.01
CA ALA A 41 4.75 -8.53 -3.99
C ALA A 41 3.39 -8.86 -3.35
N SER A 42 3.41 -9.44 -2.15
CA SER A 42 2.19 -9.79 -1.41
C SER A 42 1.41 -8.54 -0.98
N ILE A 43 2.09 -7.51 -0.48
CA ILE A 43 1.46 -6.24 -0.08
C ILE A 43 0.92 -5.50 -1.32
N ALA A 44 1.64 -5.51 -2.44
CA ALA A 44 1.17 -4.92 -3.69
C ALA A 44 -0.11 -5.62 -4.19
N LYS A 45 -0.14 -6.96 -4.14
CA LYS A 45 -1.34 -7.74 -4.46
C LYS A 45 -2.49 -7.47 -3.49
N LEU A 46 -2.20 -7.33 -2.19
CA LEU A 46 -3.19 -6.99 -1.18
C LEU A 46 -3.79 -5.60 -1.44
N LEU A 47 -2.98 -4.61 -1.80
CA LEU A 47 -3.44 -3.27 -2.19
C LEU A 47 -4.33 -3.32 -3.43
N GLU A 48 -3.95 -4.09 -4.45
CA GLU A 48 -4.78 -4.27 -5.64
C GLU A 48 -6.13 -4.92 -5.28
N ASN A 49 -6.12 -5.95 -4.44
CA ASN A 49 -7.33 -6.59 -3.95
C ASN A 49 -8.20 -5.64 -3.12
N ALA A 50 -7.61 -4.81 -2.26
CA ALA A 50 -8.34 -3.81 -1.48
C ALA A 50 -9.01 -2.75 -2.36
N LYS A 51 -8.32 -2.30 -3.42
CA LYS A 51 -8.89 -1.39 -4.44
C LYS A 51 -10.03 -2.04 -5.19
N LYS A 52 -9.87 -3.29 -5.63
CA LYS A 52 -10.95 -4.06 -6.28
C LYS A 52 -12.11 -4.33 -5.35
N PHE A 53 -11.85 -4.61 -4.08
CA PHE A 53 -12.87 -4.79 -3.05
C PHE A 53 -13.67 -3.51 -2.86
N LYS A 54 -13.00 -2.37 -2.70
CA LYS A 54 -13.66 -1.05 -2.69
C LYS A 54 -14.49 -0.83 -3.96
N GLU A 55 -13.92 -1.07 -5.13
CA GLU A 55 -14.61 -0.93 -6.42
C GLU A 55 -15.79 -1.90 -6.59
N SER A 56 -15.74 -3.09 -5.97
CA SER A 56 -16.80 -4.10 -6.05
C SER A 56 -17.90 -3.88 -5.03
N SER A 57 -17.54 -3.74 -3.74
CA SER A 57 -18.45 -3.41 -2.63
C SER A 57 -19.13 -2.06 -2.83
N ILE A 58 -18.45 -1.15 -3.53
CA ILE A 58 -18.90 0.20 -3.85
C ILE A 58 -18.80 0.39 -5.36
N SER A 59 -19.24 -0.61 -6.12
CA SER A 59 -19.40 -0.40 -7.55
C SER A 59 -20.39 0.74 -7.71
N LYS A 60 -20.01 1.82 -8.44
CA LYS A 60 -20.93 2.90 -8.82
C LYS A 60 -22.32 2.34 -9.15
N PRO A 61 -22.52 1.29 -9.97
CA PRO A 61 -23.85 0.74 -10.20
C PRO A 61 -24.56 0.16 -8.96
N VAL A 62 -23.87 -0.47 -8.00
CA VAL A 62 -24.52 -1.06 -6.81
C VAL A 62 -24.87 0.03 -5.80
N LEU A 63 -23.93 0.90 -5.45
CA LEU A 63 -24.22 2.02 -4.56
C LEU A 63 -25.23 2.97 -5.22
N CYS A 64 -25.11 3.31 -6.50
CA CYS A 64 -26.11 4.12 -7.21
C CYS A 64 -27.48 3.42 -7.29
N LYS A 65 -27.55 2.07 -7.33
CA LYS A 65 -28.84 1.36 -7.26
C LYS A 65 -29.45 1.44 -5.87
N ILE A 66 -28.66 1.26 -4.82
CA ILE A 66 -29.13 1.39 -3.43
C ILE A 66 -29.54 2.84 -3.16
N VAL A 67 -28.69 3.80 -3.52
CA VAL A 67 -28.97 5.23 -3.41
C VAL A 67 -30.16 5.63 -4.27
N GLY A 68 -30.29 5.12 -5.50
CA GLY A 68 -31.44 5.37 -6.36
C GLY A 68 -32.74 4.79 -5.79
N LEU A 69 -32.68 3.60 -5.18
CA LEU A 69 -33.81 3.03 -4.44
C LEU A 69 -34.21 3.93 -3.27
N LEU A 70 -33.24 4.43 -2.52
CA LEU A 70 -33.45 5.39 -1.42
C LEU A 70 -34.06 6.70 -1.95
N GLU A 71 -33.60 7.22 -3.09
CA GLU A 71 -34.17 8.41 -3.73
C GLU A 71 -35.63 8.19 -4.17
N HIS A 72 -35.96 7.02 -4.70
CA HIS A 72 -37.35 6.65 -5.00
C HIS A 72 -38.20 6.56 -3.74
N GLN A 73 -37.67 5.98 -2.65
CA GLN A 73 -38.35 5.96 -1.34
C GLN A 73 -38.61 7.38 -0.82
N ALA A 74 -37.63 8.27 -0.89
CA ALA A 74 -37.80 9.68 -0.51
C ALA A 74 -38.85 10.38 -1.38
N SER A 75 -38.88 10.07 -2.69
CA SER A 75 -39.88 10.62 -3.62
C SER A 75 -41.31 10.18 -3.26
N PHE A 76 -41.53 8.91 -2.90
CA PHE A 76 -42.84 8.46 -2.41
C PHE A 76 -43.30 9.25 -1.18
N ALA A 77 -42.40 9.45 -0.21
CA ALA A 77 -42.72 10.26 0.97
C ALA A 77 -42.99 11.73 0.60
N SER A 78 -42.28 12.30 -0.37
CA SER A 78 -42.56 13.65 -0.87
C SER A 78 -43.95 13.75 -1.49
N VAL A 79 -44.32 12.79 -2.35
CA VAL A 79 -45.66 12.76 -2.96
C VAL A 79 -46.75 12.59 -1.90
N ILE A 80 -46.54 11.72 -0.91
CA ILE A 80 -47.45 11.58 0.24
C ILE A 80 -47.59 12.93 0.96
N LYS A 81 -46.49 13.62 1.22
CA LYS A 81 -46.53 14.96 1.83
C LYS A 81 -47.34 15.95 0.99
N ASP A 82 -47.18 15.94 -0.33
CA ASP A 82 -47.91 16.83 -1.24
C ASP A 82 -49.41 16.53 -1.27
N VAL A 83 -49.82 15.25 -1.16
CA VAL A 83 -51.23 14.84 -1.05
C VAL A 83 -51.90 15.39 0.23
N PHE A 84 -51.13 15.55 1.30
CA PHE A 84 -51.63 16.08 2.57
C PHE A 84 -51.40 17.60 2.73
N GLN A 85 -50.79 18.29 1.76
CA GLN A 85 -50.69 19.75 1.81
C GLN A 85 -52.05 20.41 1.52
N PRO A 86 -52.33 21.59 2.12
CA PRO A 86 -53.60 22.26 1.87
C PRO A 86 -53.64 22.74 0.42
N LEU A 87 -54.75 22.46 -0.26
CA LEU A 87 -54.97 22.85 -1.64
C LEU A 87 -55.78 24.16 -1.69
N PRO A 88 -55.55 25.03 -2.69
CA PRO A 88 -56.38 26.23 -2.88
C PRO A 88 -57.88 25.90 -3.04
N SER A 89 -58.20 24.70 -3.52
CA SER A 89 -59.56 24.20 -3.72
C SER A 89 -60.25 23.72 -2.44
N ASP A 90 -59.54 23.67 -1.31
CA ASP A 90 -60.11 23.25 -0.02
C ASP A 90 -61.02 24.34 0.57
N GLU A 91 -60.86 25.60 0.15
CA GLU A 91 -61.69 26.72 0.59
C GLU A 91 -63.15 26.56 0.09
N GLY A 92 -64.08 26.41 1.03
CA GLY A 92 -65.53 26.34 0.76
C GLY A 92 -66.09 24.91 0.62
N MET A 93 -65.29 23.87 0.86
CA MET A 93 -65.78 22.49 0.93
C MET A 93 -66.59 22.22 2.21
N ALA A 94 -67.68 21.45 2.10
CA ALA A 94 -68.51 21.05 3.25
C ALA A 94 -67.90 19.92 4.10
N VAL A 95 -66.71 19.42 3.72
CA VAL A 95 -66.00 18.35 4.42
C VAL A 95 -65.06 18.97 5.44
N GLU A 96 -65.22 18.65 6.72
CA GLU A 96 -64.24 19.00 7.75
C GLU A 96 -62.94 18.20 7.55
N ILE A 97 -61.83 18.90 7.32
CA ILE A 97 -60.50 18.30 7.21
C ILE A 97 -59.87 18.27 8.60
N ASP A 98 -59.40 17.10 9.04
CA ASP A 98 -58.66 16.94 10.29
C ASP A 98 -57.22 17.47 10.14
N GLU A 99 -57.04 18.73 10.51
CA GLU A 99 -55.79 19.46 10.40
C GLU A 99 -54.63 18.77 11.12
N LYS A 100 -54.92 18.13 12.25
CA LYS A 100 -53.89 17.45 13.05
C LYS A 100 -53.37 16.21 12.34
N LYS A 101 -54.26 15.35 11.83
CA LYS A 101 -53.84 14.17 11.05
C LYS A 101 -53.04 14.54 9.80
N ARG A 102 -53.39 15.67 9.19
CA ARG A 102 -52.73 16.22 8.01
C ARG A 102 -51.30 16.65 8.31
N LEU A 103 -51.11 17.39 9.41
CA LEU A 103 -49.78 17.78 9.89
C LEU A 103 -48.95 16.56 10.31
N ASP A 104 -49.55 15.62 11.05
CA ASP A 104 -48.90 14.38 11.49
C ASP A 104 -48.38 13.55 10.30
N ALA A 105 -49.14 13.49 9.19
CA ALA A 105 -48.72 12.82 7.96
C ALA A 105 -47.55 13.53 7.26
N CYS A 106 -47.57 14.86 7.18
CA CYS A 106 -46.47 15.66 6.64
C CYS A 106 -45.17 15.51 7.47
N ASP A 107 -45.30 15.47 8.79
CA ASP A 107 -44.20 15.26 9.72
C ASP A 107 -43.61 13.85 9.60
N MET A 108 -44.46 12.83 9.48
CA MET A 108 -44.03 11.45 9.24
C MET A 108 -43.24 11.33 7.93
N ALA A 109 -43.75 11.90 6.84
CA ALA A 109 -43.07 11.92 5.55
C ALA A 109 -41.71 12.64 5.62
N THR A 110 -41.65 13.79 6.28
CA THR A 110 -40.40 14.55 6.45
C THR A 110 -39.36 13.77 7.27
N LYS A 111 -39.79 13.10 8.36
CA LYS A 111 -38.91 12.23 9.18
C LYS A 111 -38.39 11.04 8.38
N TYR A 112 -39.23 10.44 7.53
CA TYR A 112 -38.83 9.33 6.66
C TYR A 112 -37.77 9.77 5.65
N ILE A 113 -37.96 10.92 4.97
CA ILE A 113 -36.97 11.48 4.05
C ILE A 113 -35.63 11.74 4.76
N GLY A 114 -35.65 12.32 5.97
CA GLY A 114 -34.46 12.56 6.77
C GLY A 114 -33.67 11.27 7.04
N LYS A 115 -34.36 10.22 7.49
CA LYS A 115 -33.81 8.89 7.74
C LYS A 115 -33.16 8.27 6.48
N VAL A 116 -33.80 8.41 5.33
CA VAL A 116 -33.27 7.93 4.04
C VAL A 116 -31.98 8.67 3.65
N ASN A 117 -31.93 9.99 3.88
CA ASN A 117 -30.73 10.79 3.61
C ASN A 117 -29.57 10.45 4.57
N GLU A 118 -29.85 10.21 5.85
CA GLU A 118 -28.85 9.76 6.82
C GLU A 118 -28.23 8.42 6.40
N LEU A 119 -29.04 7.47 5.93
CA LEU A 119 -28.56 6.20 5.40
C LEU A 119 -27.64 6.39 4.19
N LYS A 120 -28.05 7.25 3.25
CA LYS A 120 -27.24 7.60 2.07
C LYS A 120 -25.88 8.13 2.49
N SER A 121 -25.84 9.11 3.39
CA SER A 121 -24.59 9.67 3.91
C SER A 121 -23.75 8.65 4.68
N SER A 122 -24.37 7.77 5.47
CA SER A 122 -23.67 6.70 6.19
C SER A 122 -22.96 5.72 5.24
N LEU A 123 -23.66 5.28 4.18
CA LEU A 123 -23.08 4.41 3.15
C LEU A 123 -21.96 5.10 2.36
N GLU A 124 -22.12 6.39 2.04
CA GLU A 124 -21.07 7.20 1.40
C GLU A 124 -19.85 7.36 2.32
N ASN A 125 -20.03 7.51 3.63
CA ASN A 125 -18.92 7.62 4.59
C ASN A 125 -18.08 6.33 4.70
N GLN A 126 -18.70 5.15 4.53
CA GLN A 126 -17.94 3.88 4.51
C GLN A 126 -16.93 3.82 3.35
N ASN A 127 -17.21 4.51 2.23
CA ASN A 127 -16.29 4.61 1.09
C ASN A 127 -14.98 5.34 1.45
N THR A 128 -15.08 6.38 2.26
CA THR A 128 -13.93 7.13 2.77
C THR A 128 -13.17 6.29 3.78
N PHE A 129 -13.88 5.58 4.67
CA PHE A 129 -13.28 4.72 5.69
C PHE A 129 -12.31 3.70 5.09
N ILE A 130 -12.72 2.95 4.05
CA ILE A 130 -11.85 1.93 3.46
C ILE A 130 -10.67 2.52 2.68
N GLU A 131 -10.83 3.70 2.09
CA GLU A 131 -9.73 4.42 1.43
C GLU A 131 -8.64 4.78 2.43
N GLU A 132 -9.05 5.36 3.56
CA GLU A 132 -8.13 5.90 4.57
C GLU A 132 -7.48 4.79 5.39
N ASN A 133 -8.25 3.80 5.84
CA ASN A 133 -7.79 2.82 6.83
C ASN A 133 -7.17 1.56 6.21
N VAL A 134 -7.41 1.30 4.91
CA VAL A 134 -6.88 0.11 4.23
C VAL A 134 -5.99 0.50 3.06
N ILE A 135 -6.54 1.20 2.06
CA ILE A 135 -5.84 1.47 0.80
C ILE A 135 -4.65 2.41 1.01
N SER A 136 -4.87 3.53 1.71
CA SER A 136 -3.81 4.51 1.99
C SER A 136 -2.71 3.91 2.85
N VAL A 137 -3.06 3.14 3.89
CA VAL A 137 -2.09 2.46 4.76
C VAL A 137 -1.21 1.50 3.95
N LEU A 138 -1.79 0.63 3.13
CA LEU A 138 -1.04 -0.29 2.28
C LEU A 138 -0.14 0.45 1.25
N ALA A 139 -0.63 1.55 0.68
CA ALA A 139 0.15 2.37 -0.26
C ALA A 139 1.34 3.07 0.43
N GLN A 140 1.17 3.51 1.67
CA GLN A 140 2.24 4.09 2.49
C GLN A 140 3.32 3.06 2.81
N VAL A 141 2.94 1.82 3.14
CA VAL A 141 3.91 0.74 3.36
C VAL A 141 4.76 0.51 2.11
N LEU A 142 4.15 0.37 0.93
CA LEU A 142 4.90 0.24 -0.33
C LEU A 142 5.82 1.43 -0.59
N THR A 143 5.42 2.63 -0.16
CA THR A 143 6.26 3.83 -0.26
C THR A 143 7.47 3.77 0.67
N ILE A 144 7.31 3.25 1.89
CA ILE A 144 8.41 3.00 2.85
C ILE A 144 9.35 1.89 2.35
N MET A 145 8.82 0.89 1.63
CA MET A 145 9.64 -0.20 1.08
C MET A 145 10.59 0.25 -0.04
N LYS A 146 10.21 1.26 -0.84
CA LYS A 146 11.05 1.79 -1.95
C LYS A 146 12.47 2.18 -1.53
N PRO A 147 12.70 3.03 -0.51
CA PRO A 147 14.06 3.40 -0.09
C PRO A 147 14.86 2.21 0.45
N ILE A 148 14.21 1.23 1.09
CA ILE A 148 14.86 -0.02 1.54
C ILE A 148 15.37 -0.80 0.31
N LYS A 149 14.53 -0.98 -0.70
CA LYS A 149 14.88 -1.63 -1.97
C LYS A 149 16.04 -0.94 -2.69
N GLU A 150 16.07 0.40 -2.68
CA GLU A 150 17.20 1.15 -3.22
C GLU A 150 18.50 0.95 -2.41
N LYS A 151 18.43 0.82 -1.08
CA LYS A 151 19.59 0.43 -0.25
C LYS A 151 20.06 -1.00 -0.59
N MET A 152 19.15 -1.95 -0.74
CA MET A 152 19.47 -3.34 -1.13
C MET A 152 20.20 -3.39 -2.48
N LYS A 153 19.71 -2.62 -3.47
CA LYS A 153 20.38 -2.46 -4.77
C LYS A 153 21.78 -1.86 -4.64
N LYS A 154 21.95 -0.84 -3.78
CA LYS A 154 23.27 -0.26 -3.49
C LYS A 154 24.20 -1.28 -2.86
N ARG A 155 23.74 -2.06 -1.88
CA ARG A 155 24.52 -3.16 -1.28
C ARG A 155 25.01 -4.15 -2.35
N SER A 156 24.11 -4.64 -3.20
CA SER A 156 24.44 -5.57 -4.30
C SER A 156 25.54 -5.00 -5.22
N HIS A 157 25.43 -3.72 -5.59
CA HIS A 157 26.47 -3.05 -6.36
C HIS A 157 27.83 -2.94 -5.65
N LYS A 158 27.82 -2.70 -4.32
CA LYS A 158 29.04 -2.61 -3.53
C LYS A 158 29.70 -3.97 -3.33
N LEU A 159 28.92 -5.03 -3.19
CA LEU A 159 29.42 -6.41 -3.14
C LEU A 159 30.19 -6.77 -4.41
N VAL A 160 29.65 -6.43 -5.59
CA VAL A 160 30.34 -6.65 -6.87
C VAL A 160 31.63 -5.85 -6.98
N ASP A 161 31.65 -4.59 -6.51
CA ASP A 161 32.88 -3.79 -6.50
C ASP A 161 33.93 -4.41 -5.55
N TYR A 162 33.52 -4.86 -4.36
CA TYR A 162 34.38 -5.56 -3.40
C TYR A 162 34.98 -6.84 -3.99
N ASP A 163 34.16 -7.72 -4.56
CA ASP A 163 34.63 -8.97 -5.20
C ASP A 163 35.64 -8.68 -6.32
N ARG A 164 35.36 -7.68 -7.17
CA ARG A 164 36.28 -7.25 -8.24
C ARG A 164 37.63 -6.81 -7.68
N HIS A 165 37.64 -6.00 -6.62
CA HIS A 165 38.88 -5.54 -6.00
C HIS A 165 39.62 -6.67 -5.27
N ARG A 166 38.91 -7.61 -4.63
CA ARG A 166 39.48 -8.78 -3.95
C ARG A 166 40.23 -9.68 -4.93
N LEU A 167 39.59 -10.04 -6.03
CA LEU A 167 40.19 -10.91 -7.04
C LEU A 167 41.36 -10.25 -7.77
N SER A 168 41.24 -8.95 -8.05
CA SER A 168 42.34 -8.18 -8.64
C SER A 168 43.53 -8.10 -7.68
N TYR A 169 43.29 -7.91 -6.37
CA TYR A 169 44.34 -7.93 -5.36
C TYR A 169 45.02 -9.31 -5.26
N GLN A 170 44.23 -10.40 -5.18
CA GLN A 170 44.75 -11.77 -5.14
C GLN A 170 45.64 -12.08 -6.35
N LYS A 171 45.19 -11.72 -7.56
CA LYS A 171 45.96 -11.90 -8.80
C LYS A 171 47.23 -11.05 -8.84
N MET A 172 47.19 -9.82 -8.35
CA MET A 172 48.39 -8.97 -8.28
C MET A 172 49.39 -9.50 -7.26
N LYS A 173 48.91 -10.00 -6.11
CA LYS A 173 49.73 -10.59 -5.07
C LYS A 173 50.39 -11.90 -5.50
N SER A 174 49.70 -12.74 -6.27
CA SER A 174 50.28 -13.99 -6.80
C SER A 174 51.37 -13.75 -7.85
N ASN A 175 51.30 -12.63 -8.57
CA ASN A 175 52.19 -12.31 -9.68
C ASN A 175 53.26 -11.27 -9.33
N SER A 176 53.23 -10.69 -8.11
CA SER A 176 54.16 -9.65 -7.70
C SER A 176 55.54 -10.22 -7.39
N THR A 177 56.58 -9.54 -7.88
CA THR A 177 57.97 -9.75 -7.45
C THR A 177 58.30 -8.78 -6.31
N SER A 178 59.37 -9.00 -5.53
CA SER A 178 59.85 -8.03 -4.51
C SER A 178 60.42 -6.72 -5.10
N SER A 179 59.92 -6.29 -6.26
CA SER A 179 60.26 -5.03 -6.89
C SER A 179 59.51 -3.87 -6.22
N PRO A 180 60.18 -2.74 -5.93
CA PRO A 180 59.54 -1.54 -5.34
C PRO A 180 58.35 -1.00 -6.15
N VAL A 181 58.30 -1.28 -7.46
CA VAL A 181 57.19 -0.88 -8.34
C VAL A 181 55.94 -1.73 -8.09
N ASP A 182 56.13 -3.03 -7.88
CA ASP A 182 55.04 -3.98 -7.61
C ASP A 182 54.47 -3.73 -6.20
N GLU A 183 55.33 -3.45 -5.21
CA GLU A 183 54.91 -3.08 -3.85
C GLU A 183 54.01 -1.83 -3.85
N ARG A 184 54.40 -0.77 -4.59
CA ARG A 184 53.57 0.44 -4.71
C ARG A 184 52.22 0.17 -5.38
N LYS A 185 52.17 -0.69 -6.40
CA LYS A 185 50.92 -1.07 -7.08
C LYS A 185 50.02 -1.91 -6.17
N LEU A 186 50.62 -2.83 -5.43
CA LEU A 186 49.91 -3.70 -4.49
C LEU A 186 49.31 -2.89 -3.33
N ALA A 187 50.05 -1.91 -2.79
CA ALA A 187 49.56 -1.00 -1.76
C ALA A 187 48.35 -0.18 -2.22
N LYS A 188 48.38 0.35 -3.45
CA LYS A 188 47.23 1.06 -4.04
C LYS A 188 46.01 0.15 -4.20
N GLN A 189 46.22 -1.08 -4.66
CA GLN A 189 45.13 -2.04 -4.83
C GLN A 189 44.55 -2.48 -3.48
N GLN A 190 45.38 -2.62 -2.45
CA GLN A 190 44.95 -2.89 -1.07
C GLN A 190 44.06 -1.76 -0.55
N GLN A 191 44.46 -0.50 -0.75
CA GLN A 191 43.62 0.65 -0.37
C GLN A 191 42.23 0.58 -1.03
N LEU A 192 42.16 0.30 -2.34
CA LEU A 192 40.88 0.16 -3.05
C LEU A 192 40.04 -1.02 -2.53
N LEU A 193 40.69 -2.12 -2.14
CA LEU A 193 40.03 -3.26 -1.51
C LEU A 193 39.42 -2.87 -0.16
N ASP A 194 40.18 -2.18 0.69
CA ASP A 194 39.72 -1.75 2.02
C ASP A 194 38.59 -0.72 1.93
N GLU A 195 38.69 0.24 1.00
CA GLU A 195 37.63 1.21 0.71
C GLU A 195 36.35 0.52 0.23
N SER A 196 36.46 -0.39 -0.75
CA SER A 196 35.28 -1.11 -1.28
C SER A 196 34.65 -2.06 -0.25
N LYS A 197 35.45 -2.66 0.62
CA LYS A 197 34.98 -3.47 1.75
C LYS A 197 34.20 -2.61 2.76
N SER A 198 34.77 -1.49 3.18
CA SER A 198 34.12 -0.55 4.10
C SER A 198 32.79 -0.03 3.55
N GLU A 199 32.74 0.35 2.27
CA GLU A 199 31.50 0.77 1.62
C GLU A 199 30.45 -0.36 1.57
N TYR A 200 30.86 -1.60 1.28
CA TYR A 200 29.96 -2.76 1.31
C TYR A 200 29.42 -3.03 2.71
N ASP A 201 30.31 -3.11 3.70
CA ASP A 201 29.98 -3.42 5.10
C ASP A 201 29.01 -2.36 5.67
N GLN A 202 29.17 -1.09 5.30
CA GLN A 202 28.23 -0.02 5.69
C GLN A 202 26.78 -0.35 5.26
N TYR A 203 26.55 -0.72 4.00
CA TYR A 203 25.19 -1.05 3.54
C TYR A 203 24.73 -2.41 4.08
N ASN A 204 25.64 -3.39 4.17
CA ASN A 204 25.32 -4.72 4.64
C ASN A 204 24.83 -4.70 6.09
N ASN A 205 25.58 -4.04 6.98
CA ASN A 205 25.27 -3.99 8.41
C ASN A 205 23.99 -3.21 8.69
N VAL A 206 23.77 -2.10 7.97
CA VAL A 206 22.50 -1.35 8.06
C VAL A 206 21.33 -2.23 7.65
N LEU A 207 21.41 -2.95 6.52
CA LEU A 207 20.30 -3.79 6.06
C LEU A 207 20.06 -5.00 6.97
N LYS A 208 21.12 -5.62 7.51
CA LYS A 208 20.99 -6.71 8.50
C LYS A 208 20.35 -6.24 9.81
N THR A 209 20.43 -4.95 10.13
CA THR A 209 19.77 -4.35 11.30
C THR A 209 18.34 -3.92 10.99
N ASP A 210 18.14 -3.23 9.87
CA ASP A 210 16.85 -2.61 9.50
C ASP A 210 15.81 -3.65 9.04
N LEU A 211 16.21 -4.68 8.27
CA LEU A 211 15.27 -5.65 7.70
C LEU A 211 14.50 -6.46 8.74
N PRO A 212 15.14 -7.02 9.80
CA PRO A 212 14.41 -7.71 10.86
C PRO A 212 13.36 -6.83 11.56
N VAL A 213 13.70 -5.56 11.82
CA VAL A 213 12.77 -4.59 12.44
C VAL A 213 11.58 -4.33 11.51
N PHE A 214 11.83 -4.17 10.21
CA PHE A 214 10.75 -4.03 9.23
C PHE A 214 9.82 -5.26 9.20
N PHE A 215 10.36 -6.47 9.30
CA PHE A 215 9.56 -7.70 9.33
C PHE A 215 8.66 -7.79 10.57
N GLN A 216 9.15 -7.37 11.74
CA GLN A 216 8.35 -7.30 12.97
C GLN A 216 7.20 -6.30 12.86
N LEU A 217 7.48 -5.08 12.42
CA LEU A 217 6.44 -4.03 12.26
C LEU A 217 5.35 -4.44 11.25
N ARG A 218 5.71 -5.21 10.23
CA ARG A 218 4.75 -5.76 9.27
C ARG A 218 3.76 -6.71 9.95
N GLU A 219 4.20 -7.57 10.86
CA GLU A 219 3.29 -8.48 11.57
C GLU A 219 2.24 -7.73 12.38
N GLU A 220 2.65 -6.65 13.04
CA GLU A 220 1.76 -5.76 13.80
C GLU A 220 0.72 -5.07 12.91
N LEU A 221 1.06 -4.77 11.65
CA LEU A 221 0.19 -4.06 10.72
C LEU A 221 -0.92 -4.95 10.11
N MET A 222 -0.70 -6.26 9.97
CA MET A 222 -1.66 -7.13 9.28
C MET A 222 -2.99 -7.24 10.02
N LYS A 223 -2.95 -7.28 11.35
CA LYS A 223 -4.15 -7.39 12.18
C LYS A 223 -5.09 -6.17 12.03
N PRO A 224 -4.64 -4.92 12.22
CA PRO A 224 -5.46 -3.73 11.99
C PRO A 224 -6.07 -3.64 10.59
N ILE A 225 -5.34 -4.08 9.56
CA ILE A 225 -5.86 -4.07 8.18
C ILE A 225 -7.03 -5.04 8.02
N LEU A 226 -6.89 -6.27 8.51
CA LEU A 226 -7.97 -7.25 8.47
C LEU A 226 -9.17 -6.79 9.30
N GLU A 227 -8.93 -6.31 10.52
CA GLU A 227 -9.98 -5.74 11.37
C GLU A 227 -10.71 -4.58 10.68
N SER A 228 -9.98 -3.69 9.99
CA SER A 228 -10.58 -2.58 9.24
C SER A 228 -11.47 -3.08 8.09
N ILE A 229 -11.05 -4.11 7.36
CA ILE A 229 -11.88 -4.70 6.28
C ILE A 229 -13.16 -5.31 6.86
N PHE A 230 -13.06 -6.06 7.96
CA PHE A 230 -14.22 -6.65 8.62
C PHE A 230 -15.16 -5.59 9.18
N CYS A 231 -14.62 -4.56 9.85
CA CYS A 231 -15.40 -3.44 10.37
C CYS A 231 -16.13 -2.69 9.26
N PHE A 232 -15.48 -2.42 8.13
CA PHE A 232 -16.13 -1.83 6.97
C PHE A 232 -17.33 -2.67 6.51
N GLN A 233 -17.12 -3.98 6.31
CA GLN A 233 -18.18 -4.85 5.78
C GLN A 233 -19.36 -4.97 6.76
N LYS A 234 -19.06 -5.10 8.06
CA LYS A 234 -20.06 -5.09 9.11
C LYS A 234 -20.85 -3.78 9.10
N ASN A 235 -20.17 -2.63 9.17
CA ASN A 235 -20.83 -1.32 9.23
C ASN A 235 -21.66 -1.04 7.98
N PHE A 236 -21.19 -1.48 6.81
CA PHE A 236 -21.93 -1.37 5.55
C PHE A 236 -23.24 -2.16 5.61
N PHE A 237 -23.21 -3.41 6.08
CA PHE A 237 -24.42 -4.21 6.23
C PHE A 237 -25.32 -3.73 7.36
N ASP A 238 -24.77 -3.31 8.49
CA ASP A 238 -25.54 -2.76 9.60
C ASP A 238 -26.26 -1.47 9.17
N ALA A 239 -25.60 -0.60 8.42
CA ALA A 239 -26.25 0.57 7.81
C ALA A 239 -27.38 0.14 6.86
N ALA A 240 -27.15 -0.83 5.99
CA ALA A 240 -28.18 -1.30 5.06
C ALA A 240 -29.37 -2.00 5.75
N CYS A 241 -29.13 -2.76 6.82
CA CYS A 241 -30.13 -3.60 7.49
C CYS A 241 -30.87 -2.90 8.63
N SER A 242 -30.29 -1.88 9.27
CA SER A 242 -30.92 -1.14 10.37
C SER A 242 -32.21 -0.38 9.98
N TYR A 243 -32.58 -0.42 8.70
CA TYR A 243 -33.78 0.20 8.14
C TYR A 243 -34.84 -0.81 7.67
N LEU A 244 -34.61 -2.12 7.83
CA LEU A 244 -35.62 -3.19 7.71
C LEU A 244 -36.22 -3.51 9.08
#